data_AF-A0A2S8G4D5-F1
#
_entry.id   AF-A0A2S8G4D5-F1
#
_cell.length_a   1.000
_cell.length_b   1.000
_cell.length_c   1.000
_cell.angle_alpha   90.00
_cell.angle_beta   90.00
_cell.angle_gamma   90.00
#
_symmetry.space_group_name_H-M   'P 1'
#
loop_
_entity.id
_entity.type
_entity.pdbx_description
1 polymer ?
#
loop_
_entity_poly.entity_id
_entity_poly.type
_entity_poly.pdbx_seq_one_letter_code
_entity_poly.pdbx_strand_id
1 'polypeptide(L)'
;MKASSADLQLLDDLFASPSTNWRRFIDRYASTVIQVVQHARHSQKWTLTQKDADAVVVATLERLAENDLEILRRYDRSGSFNTFLTVASRRIVIQELQDRGAEQRIQTALKDDSARRLQIPGSAG
;
A
#
# COMPACT_ATOMS: atom_id res chain seq x y z
N MET A 1 10.26 3.80 -22.64
CA MET A 1 9.16 3.05 -23.27
C MET A 1 7.87 3.82 -23.05
N LYS A 2 7.00 3.94 -24.06
CA LYS A 2 5.64 4.53 -23.93
C LYS A 2 4.65 3.46 -23.43
N ALA A 3 3.53 3.89 -22.84
CA ALA A 3 2.43 3.00 -22.51
C ALA A 3 1.90 2.32 -23.77
N SER A 4 1.52 1.04 -23.65
CA SER A 4 0.90 0.34 -24.76
C SER A 4 -0.50 0.89 -25.01
N SER A 5 -0.99 0.77 -26.25
CA SER A 5 -2.37 1.12 -26.59
C SER A 5 -3.38 0.37 -25.72
N ALA A 6 -3.08 -0.89 -25.36
CA ALA A 6 -3.90 -1.67 -24.45
C ALA A 6 -3.93 -1.13 -23.02
N ASP A 7 -2.81 -0.59 -22.51
CA ASP A 7 -2.79 0.08 -21.19
C ASP A 7 -3.67 1.32 -21.22
N LEU A 8 -3.52 2.16 -22.26
CA LEU A 8 -4.29 3.39 -22.40
C LEU A 8 -5.79 3.12 -22.53
N GLN A 9 -6.18 2.13 -23.35
CA GLN A 9 -7.59 1.74 -23.48
C GLN A 9 -8.16 1.22 -22.16
N LEU A 10 -7.41 0.40 -21.42
CA LEU A 10 -7.85 -0.09 -20.12
C LEU A 10 -8.02 1.05 -19.11
N LEU A 11 -7.16 2.07 -19.15
CA LEU A 11 -7.32 3.27 -18.32
C LEU A 11 -8.52 4.11 -18.74
N ASP A 12 -8.76 4.25 -20.05
CA ASP A 12 -9.95 4.96 -20.57
C ASP A 12 -11.24 4.29 -20.08
N ASP A 13 -11.34 2.97 -20.22
CA ASP A 13 -12.47 2.18 -19.72
C ASP A 13 -12.60 2.31 -18.20
N LEU A 14 -11.47 2.26 -17.48
CA LEU A 14 -11.44 2.39 -16.02
C LEU A 14 -11.93 3.75 -15.54
N PHE A 15 -11.50 4.83 -16.17
CA PHE A 15 -11.89 6.18 -15.79
C PHE A 15 -13.34 6.51 -16.16
N ALA A 16 -13.88 5.86 -17.19
CA ALA A 16 -15.28 5.98 -17.59
C ALA A 16 -16.23 5.20 -16.67
N SER A 17 -15.82 4.02 -16.18
CA SER A 17 -16.60 3.24 -15.21
C SER A 17 -15.68 2.50 -14.23
N PRO A 18 -15.29 3.16 -13.11
CA PRO A 18 -14.38 2.59 -12.12
C PRO A 18 -14.85 1.25 -11.55
N SER A 19 -16.11 1.17 -11.10
CA SER A 19 -16.65 -0.04 -10.47
C SER A 19 -16.70 -1.25 -11.40
N THR A 20 -16.97 -1.03 -12.70
CA THR A 20 -17.04 -2.11 -13.70
C THR A 20 -15.64 -2.59 -14.10
N ASN A 21 -14.69 -1.68 -14.23
CA ASN A 21 -13.39 -1.98 -14.84
C ASN A 21 -12.27 -2.18 -13.82
N TRP A 22 -12.51 -1.94 -12.53
CA TRP A 22 -11.52 -2.14 -11.47
C TRP A 22 -10.95 -3.57 -11.45
N ARG A 23 -11.80 -4.58 -11.69
CA ARG A 23 -11.35 -5.97 -11.78
C ARG A 23 -10.33 -6.17 -12.91
N ARG A 24 -10.56 -5.58 -14.09
CA ARG A 24 -9.63 -5.67 -15.23
C ARG A 24 -8.30 -4.99 -14.92
N PHE A 25 -8.34 -3.88 -14.18
CA PHE A 25 -7.13 -3.21 -13.68
C PHE A 25 -6.34 -4.11 -12.72
N ILE A 26 -7.00 -4.72 -11.73
CA ILE A 26 -6.38 -5.67 -10.82
C ILE A 26 -5.77 -6.85 -11.59
N ASP A 27 -6.53 -7.49 -12.48
CA ASP A 27 -6.07 -8.65 -13.25
C ASP A 27 -4.80 -8.34 -14.06
N ARG A 28 -4.66 -7.10 -14.54
CA ARG A 28 -3.49 -6.66 -15.32
C ARG A 28 -2.29 -6.26 -14.47
N TYR A 29 -2.50 -5.60 -13.33
CA TYR A 29 -1.43 -4.92 -12.60
C TYR A 29 -1.19 -5.38 -11.16
N ALA A 30 -1.99 -6.31 -10.62
CA ALA A 30 -1.78 -6.83 -9.27
C ALA A 30 -0.36 -7.40 -9.08
N SER A 31 0.16 -8.12 -10.08
CA SER A 31 1.52 -8.66 -10.05
C SER A 31 2.59 -7.56 -9.93
N THR A 32 2.40 -6.42 -10.60
CA THR A 32 3.28 -5.25 -10.48
C THR A 32 3.26 -4.70 -9.05
N VAL A 33 2.08 -4.51 -8.46
CA VAL A 33 1.96 -4.01 -7.08
C VAL A 33 2.60 -5.00 -6.09
N ILE A 34 2.35 -6.30 -6.24
CA ILE A 34 2.96 -7.35 -5.43
C ILE A 34 4.49 -7.30 -5.52
N GLN A 35 5.04 -7.16 -6.73
CA GLN A 35 6.48 -7.05 -6.93
C GLN A 35 7.07 -5.80 -6.26
N VAL A 36 6.36 -4.67 -6.28
CA VAL A 36 6.78 -3.44 -5.59
C VAL A 36 6.82 -3.65 -4.08
N VAL A 37 5.80 -4.29 -3.49
CA VAL A 37 5.76 -4.59 -2.05
C VAL A 37 6.89 -5.55 -1.66
N GLN A 38 7.12 -6.61 -2.44
CA GLN A 38 8.21 -7.54 -2.17
C GLN A 38 9.58 -6.86 -2.30
N HIS A 39 9.76 -5.98 -3.28
CA HIS A 39 11.00 -5.21 -3.39
C HIS A 39 11.18 -4.24 -2.21
N ALA A 40 10.11 -3.61 -1.71
CA ALA A 40 10.15 -2.75 -0.54
C ALA A 40 10.56 -3.53 0.73
N ARG A 41 10.04 -4.75 0.89
CA ARG A 41 10.43 -5.69 1.95
C ARG A 41 11.92 -6.01 1.94
N HIS A 42 12.53 -6.20 0.77
CA HIS A 42 13.96 -6.53 0.66
C HIS A 42 14.88 -5.31 0.74
N SER A 43 14.44 -4.15 0.24
CA SER A 43 15.28 -2.94 0.14
C SER A 43 15.32 -2.09 1.41
N GLN A 44 14.44 -2.35 2.37
CA GLN A 44 14.35 -1.61 3.62
C GLN A 44 14.62 -2.53 4.81
N LYS A 45 15.01 -1.97 5.95
CA LYS A 45 15.17 -2.73 7.22
C LYS A 45 13.83 -3.20 7.84
N TRP A 46 12.77 -3.29 7.04
CA TRP A 46 11.45 -3.73 7.49
C TRP A 46 11.36 -5.24 7.43
N THR A 47 11.30 -5.89 8.58
CA THR A 47 11.01 -7.34 8.66
C THR A 47 9.50 -7.54 8.51
N LEU A 48 9.01 -7.58 7.26
CA LEU A 48 7.61 -7.91 6.98
C LEU A 48 7.42 -9.43 6.94
N THR A 49 6.41 -9.92 7.67
CA THR A 49 5.89 -11.27 7.45
C THR A 49 5.18 -11.34 6.11
N GLN A 50 4.96 -12.54 5.57
CA GLN A 50 4.21 -12.69 4.33
C GLN A 50 2.77 -12.16 4.47
N LYS A 51 2.13 -12.41 5.62
CA LYS A 51 0.79 -11.91 5.92
C LYS A 51 0.74 -10.38 5.91
N ASP A 52 1.73 -9.72 6.50
CA ASP A 52 1.79 -8.25 6.51
C ASP A 52 2.05 -7.71 5.11
N ALA A 53 2.90 -8.38 4.31
CA ALA A 53 3.11 -8.01 2.92
C ALA A 53 1.82 -8.09 2.10
N ASP A 54 1.03 -9.15 2.25
CA ASP A 54 -0.26 -9.30 1.56
C ASP A 54 -1.25 -8.20 1.99
N ALA A 55 -1.28 -7.85 3.28
CA ALA A 55 -2.10 -6.74 3.78
C ALA A 55 -1.67 -5.39 3.19
N VAL A 56 -0.36 -5.15 3.01
CA VAL A 56 0.15 -3.94 2.37
C VAL A 56 -0.21 -3.90 0.87
N VAL A 57 -0.25 -5.04 0.18
CA VAL A 57 -0.74 -5.11 -1.22
C VAL A 57 -2.20 -4.67 -1.29
N VAL A 58 -3.05 -5.19 -0.40
CA VAL A 58 -4.47 -4.82 -0.33
C VAL A 58 -4.62 -3.31 -0.08
N ALA A 59 -3.96 -2.79 0.98
CA ALA A 59 -4.01 -1.37 1.31
C ALA A 59 -3.50 -0.48 0.16
N THR A 60 -2.48 -0.94 -0.58
CA THR A 60 -1.96 -0.20 -1.75
C THR A 60 -2.99 -0.14 -2.87
N LEU A 61 -3.66 -1.26 -3.18
CA LEU A 61 -4.71 -1.30 -4.20
C LEU A 61 -5.94 -0.46 -3.79
N GLU A 62 -6.34 -0.52 -2.53
CA GLU A 62 -7.42 0.31 -1.97
C GLU A 62 -7.07 1.80 -2.11
N ARG A 63 -5.85 2.19 -1.72
CA ARG A 63 -5.37 3.58 -1.85
C ARG A 63 -5.31 4.07 -3.30
N LEU A 64 -5.04 3.18 -4.26
CA LEU A 64 -5.12 3.50 -5.69
C LEU A 64 -6.57 3.70 -6.16
N ALA A 65 -7.54 3.05 -5.53
CA ALA A 65 -8.97 3.13 -5.83
C ALA A 65 -9.68 4.32 -5.19
N GLU A 66 -9.14 4.85 -4.09
CA GLU A 66 -9.71 5.98 -3.34
C GLU A 66 -9.92 7.24 -4.19
N ASN A 67 -10.83 8.11 -3.71
CA ASN A 67 -11.09 9.44 -4.25
C ASN A 67 -11.34 9.46 -5.77
N ASP A 68 -12.13 8.52 -6.27
CA ASP A 68 -12.38 8.35 -7.71
C ASP A 68 -11.08 8.20 -8.52
N LEU A 69 -10.21 7.28 -8.07
CA LEU A 69 -8.95 6.95 -8.74
C LEU A 69 -8.00 8.16 -8.87
N GLU A 70 -8.03 9.09 -7.91
CA GLU A 70 -7.31 10.37 -7.97
C GLU A 70 -5.83 10.19 -8.33
N ILE A 71 -5.17 9.19 -7.72
CA ILE A 71 -3.76 8.89 -7.99
C ILE A 71 -3.57 8.46 -9.44
N LEU A 72 -4.39 7.54 -9.95
CA LEU A 72 -4.28 7.02 -11.30
C LEU A 72 -4.60 8.10 -12.35
N ARG A 73 -5.55 9.00 -12.07
CA ARG A 73 -5.91 10.12 -12.95
C ARG A 73 -4.80 11.15 -13.14
N ARG A 74 -3.79 11.18 -12.26
CA ARG A 74 -2.59 12.02 -12.43
C ARG A 74 -1.65 11.51 -13.53
N TYR A 75 -1.89 10.31 -14.06
CA TYR A 75 -1.14 9.82 -15.20
C TYR A 75 -1.44 10.65 -16.44
N ASP A 76 -0.46 11.41 -16.89
CA ASP A 76 -0.55 12.38 -17.99
C ASP A 76 -0.44 11.74 -19.39
N ARG A 77 -0.45 10.40 -19.48
CA ARG A 77 -0.21 9.62 -20.71
C ARG A 77 1.18 9.83 -21.31
N SER A 78 2.11 10.41 -20.56
CA SER A 78 3.52 10.45 -20.94
C SER A 78 4.23 9.19 -20.42
N GLY A 79 5.17 8.67 -21.20
CA GLY A 79 5.95 7.49 -20.79
C GLY A 79 5.13 6.22 -20.58
N SER A 80 5.66 5.28 -19.79
CA SER A 80 5.06 3.98 -19.51
C SER A 80 4.15 4.05 -18.28
N PHE A 81 2.91 3.58 -18.42
CA PHE A 81 1.99 3.48 -17.28
C PHE A 81 2.54 2.53 -16.20
N ASN A 82 3.21 1.44 -16.58
CA ASN A 82 3.82 0.53 -15.61
C ASN A 82 4.89 1.24 -14.75
N THR A 83 5.69 2.11 -15.37
CA THR A 83 6.67 2.95 -14.64
C THR A 83 5.96 3.91 -13.68
N PHE A 84 4.92 4.59 -14.15
CA PHE A 84 4.11 5.47 -13.31
C PHE A 84 3.51 4.72 -12.11
N LEU A 85 2.85 3.58 -12.36
CA LEU A 85 2.23 2.76 -11.34
C LEU A 85 3.24 2.23 -10.34
N THR A 86 4.43 1.83 -10.79
CA THR A 86 5.51 1.38 -9.92
C THR A 86 5.92 2.48 -8.94
N VAL A 87 6.11 3.71 -9.42
CA VAL A 87 6.50 4.86 -8.57
C VAL A 87 5.37 5.24 -7.61
N ALA A 88 4.14 5.33 -8.09
CA ALA A 88 2.97 5.63 -7.27
C ALA A 88 2.76 4.57 -6.18
N SER A 89 2.81 3.29 -6.54
CA SER A 89 2.69 2.18 -5.60
C SER A 89 3.81 2.19 -4.57
N ARG A 90 5.07 2.42 -4.97
CA ARG A 90 6.20 2.48 -4.04
C ARG A 90 6.03 3.58 -3.00
N ARG A 91 5.50 4.74 -3.41
CA ARG A 91 5.19 5.83 -2.48
C ARG A 91 4.14 5.43 -1.45
N ILE A 92 3.04 4.82 -1.90
CA ILE A 92 1.97 4.32 -1.01
C ILE A 92 2.51 3.27 -0.05
N VAL A 93 3.25 2.28 -0.56
CA VAL A 93 3.85 1.21 0.26
C VAL A 93 4.75 1.79 1.34
N ILE A 94 5.58 2.78 1.04
CA ILE A 94 6.45 3.41 2.06
C ILE A 94 5.62 4.10 3.14
N GLN A 95 4.55 4.80 2.77
CA GLN A 95 3.65 5.47 3.72
C GLN A 95 2.97 4.44 4.63
N GLU A 96 2.42 3.38 4.04
CA GLU A 96 1.77 2.28 4.77
C GLU A 96 2.73 1.61 5.78
N LEU A 97 3.99 1.39 5.39
CA LEU A 97 4.99 0.80 6.29
C LEU A 97 5.40 1.75 7.42
N GLN A 98 5.47 3.06 7.14
CA GLN A 98 5.74 4.07 8.16
C GLN A 98 4.60 4.13 9.19
N ASP A 99 3.37 4.12 8.73
CA ASP A 99 2.17 4.19 9.57
C ASP A 99 2.06 2.95 10.48
N ARG A 100 2.23 1.75 9.92
CA ARG A 100 2.30 0.50 10.70
C ARG A 100 3.44 0.47 11.70
N GLY A 101 4.61 1.00 11.31
CA GLY A 101 5.76 1.13 12.20
C GLY A 101 5.49 2.09 13.37
N ALA A 102 4.75 3.17 13.13
CA ALA A 102 4.32 4.10 14.17
C ALA A 102 3.28 3.46 15.11
N GLU A 103 2.28 2.78 14.55
CA GLU A 103 1.25 2.08 15.31
C GLU A 103 1.86 1.01 16.23
N GLN A 104 2.78 0.19 15.71
CA GLN A 104 3.46 -0.83 16.51
C GLN A 104 4.23 -0.23 17.69
N ARG A 105 4.88 0.93 17.53
CA ARG A 105 5.60 1.62 18.62
C ARG A 105 4.64 2.12 19.70
N ILE A 106 3.50 2.68 19.30
CA ILE A 106 2.45 3.14 20.22
C ILE A 106 1.92 1.95 21.02
N GLN A 107 1.60 0.84 20.36
CA GLN A 107 1.09 -0.36 21.01
C GLN A 107 2.09 -0.96 22.02
N THR A 108 3.38 -0.99 21.68
CA THR A 108 4.42 -1.42 22.63
C THR A 108 4.50 -0.50 23.84
N ALA A 109 4.50 0.83 23.64
CA ALA A 109 4.54 1.79 24.74
C ALA A 109 3.32 1.68 25.67
N LEU A 110 2.13 1.47 25.12
CA LEU A 110 0.90 1.27 25.89
C LEU A 110 0.93 -0.04 26.72
N LYS A 111 1.47 -1.12 26.14
CA LYS A 111 1.66 -2.40 26.86
C LYS A 111 2.66 -2.25 28.01
N ASP A 112 3.78 -1.56 27.76
CA ASP A 112 4.80 -1.30 28.77
C ASP A 112 4.23 -0.45 29.92
N ASP A 113 3.46 0.59 29.62
CA ASP A 113 2.78 1.42 30.63
C ASP A 113 1.75 0.62 31.43
N SER A 114 0.93 -0.19 30.76
CA SER A 114 -0.06 -1.06 31.42
C SER A 114 0.62 -2.09 32.34
N ALA A 115 1.72 -2.70 31.89
CA ALA A 115 2.51 -3.64 32.69
C ALA A 115 3.11 -2.97 33.93
N ARG A 116 3.61 -1.72 33.81
CA ARG A 116 4.10 -0.93 34.96
C ARG A 116 2.99 -0.62 35.95
N ARG A 117 1.79 -0.26 35.50
CA ARG A 117 0.63 0.02 36.36
C ARG A 117 0.13 -1.20 37.13
N LEU A 118 0.25 -2.41 36.56
CA LEU A 118 -0.12 -3.66 37.24
C LEU A 118 0.92 -4.11 38.28
N GLN A 119 2.15 -3.59 38.21
CA GLN A 119 3.25 -3.94 39.11
C GLN A 119 3.37 -3.02 40.34
N ILE A 120 2.36 -2.17 40.65
CA ILE A 120 2.41 -1.30 41.85
C ILE A 120 2.57 -2.17 43.11
N PRO A 121 3.73 -2.13 43.81
CA PRO A 121 3.90 -2.83 45.07
C PRO A 121 3.25 -1.98 46.16
N GLY A 122 2.14 -2.44 46.73
CA GLY A 122 1.51 -1.71 47.85
C GLY A 122 0.06 -2.09 48.14
N SER A 123 -0.16 -3.29 48.67
CA SER A 123 -1.25 -3.56 49.62
C SER A 123 -0.79 -4.67 50.56
N ALA A 124 0.35 -4.42 51.21
CA ALA A 124 0.72 -5.09 52.45
C ALA A 124 0.83 -3.98 53.50
N GLY A 125 -0.27 -3.79 54.22
CA GLY A 125 -0.42 -2.90 55.36
C GLY A 125 -1.52 -3.47 56.22
#